data_AF-A0A937D1Q2-F1
#
_entry.id   AF-A0A937D1Q2-F1
#
_cell.length_a   1.000
_cell.length_b   1.000
_cell.length_c   1.000
_cell.angle_alpha   90.00
_cell.angle_beta   90.00
_cell.angle_gamma   90.00
#
_symmetry.space_group_name_H-M   'P 1'
#
loop_
_entity.id
_entity.type
_entity.pdbx_description
1 polymer ?
#
loop_
_entity_poly.entity_id
_entity_poly.type
_entity_poly.pdbx_seq_one_letter_code
_entity_poly.pdbx_strand_id
1 'polypeptide(L)' 'MALQSIDARPNTDFATSHQLPQAGFVRLPGILAPNGPIPVSRSTWWAGIKDGRYPKPVKLGQRITAWRVEDIRALISEAA' A
#
# COMPACT_ATOMS: atom_id res chain seq x y z
N MET A 1 -17.36 -26.06 32.01
CA MET A 1 -18.61 -25.33 31.66
C MET A 1 -18.24 -23.87 31.48
N ALA A 2 -18.70 -23.27 30.39
CA ALA A 2 -18.18 -22.07 29.75
C ALA A 2 -17.94 -20.85 30.65
N LEU A 3 -16.75 -20.24 30.49
CA LEU A 3 -16.58 -18.80 30.51
C LEU A 3 -15.86 -18.41 29.21
N GLN A 4 -16.69 -18.11 28.20
CA GLN A 4 -16.33 -17.36 27.02
C GLN A 4 -16.23 -15.87 27.35
N SER A 5 -15.43 -15.18 26.52
CA SER A 5 -15.48 -13.73 26.26
C SER A 5 -14.70 -12.82 27.21
N ILE A 6 -13.47 -12.49 26.78
CA ILE A 6 -12.91 -11.14 26.89
C ILE A 6 -11.91 -10.92 25.74
N ASP A 7 -12.30 -10.03 24.84
CA ASP A 7 -11.51 -9.29 23.84
C ASP A 7 -10.52 -10.06 22.95
N ALA A 8 -11.06 -10.85 22.02
CA ALA A 8 -10.41 -10.99 20.70
C ALA A 8 -10.56 -9.65 19.94
N ARG A 9 -9.83 -8.62 20.37
CA ARG A 9 -9.36 -7.63 19.41
C ARG A 9 -8.40 -8.42 18.52
N PRO A 10 -8.68 -8.60 17.21
CA PRO A 10 -7.61 -9.03 16.33
C PRO A 10 -6.61 -7.87 16.37
N ASN A 11 -5.57 -8.02 17.17
CA ASN A 11 -4.37 -7.25 17.00
C ASN A 11 -4.03 -7.46 15.53
N THR A 12 -4.19 -6.42 14.73
CA THR A 12 -3.87 -6.44 13.32
C THR A 12 -2.41 -6.81 13.23
N ASP A 13 -2.15 -8.10 13.07
CA ASP A 13 -0.85 -8.66 12.87
C ASP A 13 -0.37 -8.10 11.52
N PHE A 14 0.45 -7.05 11.57
CA PHE A 14 1.24 -6.56 10.44
C PHE A 14 2.35 -7.57 10.08
N ALA A 15 2.08 -8.87 10.21
CA ALA A 15 2.96 -9.95 9.85
C ALA A 15 2.99 -10.05 8.32
N THR A 16 3.99 -9.38 7.74
CA THR A 16 4.81 -9.89 6.61
C THR A 16 4.07 -10.71 5.56
N SER A 17 2.94 -10.20 5.07
CA SER A 17 2.27 -10.71 3.88
C SER A 17 2.47 -9.65 2.82
N HIS A 18 3.43 -9.87 1.92
CA HIS A 18 3.83 -8.99 0.80
C HIS A 18 2.71 -8.77 -0.25
N GLN A 19 1.44 -8.94 0.14
CA GLN A 19 0.30 -8.97 -0.75
C GLN A 19 -0.48 -7.66 -0.64
N LEU A 20 -0.47 -6.90 -1.73
CA LEU A 20 -1.38 -5.79 -1.91
C LEU A 20 -2.83 -6.32 -1.84
N PRO A 21 -3.74 -5.69 -1.08
CA PRO A 21 -5.13 -6.13 -0.96
C PRO A 21 -5.85 -6.13 -2.32
N GLN A 22 -6.98 -6.82 -2.45
CA GLN A 22 -7.62 -7.00 -3.77
C GLN A 22 -8.14 -5.69 -4.38
N ALA A 23 -8.60 -4.76 -3.55
CA ALA A 23 -9.08 -3.44 -3.96
C ALA A 23 -8.84 -2.42 -2.83
N GLY A 24 -9.02 -1.14 -3.13
CA GLY A 24 -8.94 -0.04 -2.16
C GLY A 24 -7.69 0.83 -2.33
N PHE A 25 -7.16 1.31 -1.21
CA PHE A 25 -6.08 2.29 -1.19
C PHE A 25 -4.87 1.81 -0.38
N VAL A 26 -3.67 2.05 -0.92
CA VAL A 26 -2.40 1.74 -0.28
C VAL A 26 -1.58 3.02 -0.09
N ARG A 27 -0.81 3.09 1.00
CA ARG A 27 0.08 4.22 1.29
C ARG A 27 1.49 3.91 0.81
N LEU A 28 2.31 4.94 0.69
CA LEU A 28 3.69 4.86 0.20
C LEU A 28 4.53 3.72 0.83
N PRO A 29 4.49 3.46 2.15
CA PRO A 29 5.28 2.38 2.75
C PRO A 29 4.87 0.97 2.32
N GLY A 30 3.64 0.77 1.83
CA GLY A 30 3.18 -0.53 1.30
C GLY A 30 3.44 -0.70 -0.20
N ILE A 31 3.91 0.35 -0.88
CA ILE A 31 4.26 0.32 -2.31
C ILE A 31 5.76 0.08 -2.48
N LEU A 32 6.58 0.71 -1.64
CA LEU A 32 8.04 0.69 -1.74
C LEU A 32 8.66 -0.41 -0.89
N ALA A 33 9.77 -0.97 -1.36
CA ALA A 33 10.62 -1.87 -0.58
C ALA A 33 11.09 -1.20 0.73
N PRO A 34 11.23 -1.95 1.84
CA PRO A 34 11.25 -3.42 1.95
C PRO A 34 9.88 -4.09 2.11
N ASN A 35 8.79 -3.34 2.30
CA ASN A 35 7.47 -3.90 2.60
C ASN A 35 6.57 -4.04 1.37
N GLY A 36 6.88 -3.28 0.30
CA GLY A 36 6.13 -3.25 -0.93
C GLY A 36 6.91 -3.82 -2.12
N PRO A 37 6.21 -4.06 -3.25
CA PRO A 37 6.77 -4.77 -4.40
C PRO A 37 7.77 -3.96 -5.24
N ILE A 38 7.82 -2.64 -5.10
CA ILE A 38 8.61 -1.77 -5.98
C ILE A 38 9.93 -1.38 -5.29
N PRO A 39 11.11 -1.81 -5.79
CA PRO A 39 12.40 -1.56 -5.16
C PRO A 39 12.95 -0.18 -5.55
N VAL A 40 12.23 0.89 -5.23
CA VAL A 40 12.69 2.27 -5.46
C VAL A 40 12.62 3.11 -4.19
N SER A 41 13.45 4.15 -4.12
CA SER A 41 13.42 5.09 -3.02
C SER A 41 12.18 5.98 -3.07
N ARG A 42 11.79 6.56 -1.92
CA ARG A 42 10.71 7.55 -1.85
C ARG A 42 10.93 8.72 -2.80
N SER A 43 12.16 9.24 -2.88
CA SER A 43 12.50 10.37 -3.74
C SER A 43 12.32 10.02 -5.22
N THR A 44 12.77 8.82 -5.62
CA THR A 44 12.58 8.30 -6.98
C THR A 44 11.10 8.15 -7.32
N TRP A 45 10.30 7.67 -6.38
CA TRP A 45 8.85 7.57 -6.54
C TRP A 45 8.20 8.94 -6.80
N TRP A 46 8.55 9.96 -5.99
CA TRP A 46 8.01 11.31 -6.20
C TRP A 46 8.47 11.95 -7.50
N ALA A 47 9.74 11.74 -7.89
CA ALA A 47 10.25 12.19 -9.18
C ALA A 47 9.48 11.54 -10.34
N GLY A 48 9.31 10.22 -10.31
CA GLY A 48 8.56 9.51 -11.35
C GLY A 48 7.06 9.89 -11.40
N ILE A 49 6.44 10.31 -10.29
CA ILE A 49 5.10 10.91 -10.31
C ILE A 49 5.12 12.24 -11.08
N LYS A 50 6.12 13.09 -10.84
CA LYS A 50 6.29 14.36 -11.55
C LYS A 50 6.53 14.15 -13.04
N ASP A 51 7.29 13.12 -13.39
CA ASP A 51 7.61 12.74 -14.77
C ASP A 51 6.46 11.98 -15.47
N GLY A 52 5.40 11.61 -14.73
CA GLY A 52 4.24 10.90 -15.26
C GLY A 52 4.42 9.38 -15.43
N ARG A 53 5.50 8.80 -14.89
CA ARG A 53 5.79 7.36 -14.92
C ARG A 53 5.02 6.56 -13.87
N TYR A 54 4.65 7.18 -12.76
CA TYR A 54 3.94 6.53 -11.66
C TYR A 54 2.53 7.11 -11.47
N PRO A 55 1.58 6.32 -10.93
CA PRO A 55 0.21 6.79 -10.76
C PRO A 55 0.14 7.98 -9.81
N LYS A 56 -0.77 8.90 -10.12
CA LYS A 56 -0.97 10.11 -9.32
C LYS A 56 -1.56 9.74 -7.95
N PRO A 57 -1.10 10.40 -6.87
CA PRO A 57 -1.67 10.18 -5.55
C PRO A 57 -3.10 10.70 -5.44
N VAL A 58 -3.93 9.98 -4.69
CA VAL A 58 -5.27 10.38 -4.25
C VAL A 58 -5.21 10.91 -2.82
N LYS A 59 -5.83 12.07 -2.57
CA LYS A 59 -5.98 12.63 -1.23
C LYS A 59 -7.22 12.03 -0.58
N LEU A 60 -7.04 11.21 0.45
CA LEU A 60 -8.14 10.68 1.27
C LEU A 60 -8.53 11.63 2.42
N GLY A 61 -7.67 12.59 2.74
CA GLY A 61 -7.91 13.60 3.76
C GLY A 61 -6.81 14.66 3.76
N GLN A 62 -6.87 15.60 4.72
CA GLN A 62 -5.98 16.76 4.76
C GLN A 62 -4.49 16.41 4.81
N ARG A 63 -4.12 15.29 5.44
CA ARG A 63 -2.73 14.80 5.58
C ARG A 63 -2.53 13.38 5.06
N ILE A 64 -3.50 12.84 4.31
CA ILE A 64 -3.49 11.44 3.90
C ILE A 64 -3.39 11.35 2.38
N THR A 65 -2.22 10.93 1.94
CA THR A 65 -1.94 10.58 0.55
C THR A 65 -1.91 9.06 0.41
N ALA A 66 -2.67 8.55 -0.56
CA ALA A 66 -2.74 7.14 -0.89
C ALA A 66 -2.83 6.93 -2.41
N TRP A 67 -2.65 5.70 -2.85
CA TRP A 67 -2.77 5.29 -4.24
C TRP A 67 -3.79 4.18 -4.33
N ARG A 68 -4.50 4.08 -5.46
CA ARG A 68 -5.39 2.94 -5.69
C ARG A 68 -4.54 1.71 -5.91
N VAL A 69 -4.95 0.61 -5.31
CA VAL A 69 -4.23 -0.66 -5.45
C VAL A 69 -4.28 -1.16 -6.89
N GLU A 70 -5.39 -0.91 -7.59
CA GLU A 70 -5.57 -1.22 -9.01
C GLU A 70 -4.49 -0.57 -9.88
N ASP A 71 -4.22 0.73 -9.69
CA ASP A 71 -3.21 1.46 -10.46
C ASP A 71 -1.79 0.90 -10.21
N ILE A 72 -1.49 0.54 -8.96
CA ILE A 72 -0.19 -0.04 -8.60
C ILE A 72 -0.04 -1.44 -9.20
N ARG A 73 -1.10 -2.25 -9.20
CA ARG A 73 -1.10 -3.57 -9.85
C ARG A 73 -0.95 -3.46 -11.35
N ALA A 74 -1.63 -2.51 -11.99
CA ALA A 74 -1.48 -2.24 -13.41
C ALA A 74 -0.03 -1.85 -13.76
N LEU A 75 0.58 -0.96 -12.96
CA LEU A 75 1.99 -0.58 -13.13
C LEU A 75 2.94 -1.79 -13.04
N ILE A 76 2.72 -2.68 -12.07
CA ILE A 76 3.54 -3.90 -11.92
C ILE A 76 3.34 -4.84 -13.11
N SER A 77 2.10 -4.98 -13.59
CA SER A 77 1.77 -5.83 -14.74
C SER A 77 2.31 -5.28 -16.06
N GLU A 78 2.41 -3.96 -16.22
CA GLU A 78 2.98 -3.32 -17.41
C GLU A 78 4.52 -3.34 -17.40
N ALA A 79 5.12 -3.32 -16.20
CA ALA A 79 6.57 -3.38 -16.04
C ALA A 79 7.15 -4.80 -16.09
N ALA A 80 6.30 -5.84 -16.10
CA ALA A 80 6.66 -7.25 -16.22
C ALA A 80 6.67 -7.70 -17.69
#